data_AF-A0A8C4PWW0-F1
#
_entry.id   AF-A0A8C4PWW0-F1
#
_cell.length_a   1.000
_cell.length_b   1.000
_cell.length_c   1.000
_cell.angle_alpha   90.00
_cell.angle_beta   90.00
_cell.angle_gamma   90.00
#
_symmetry.space_group_name_H-M   'P 1'
#
loop_
_entity.id
_entity.type
_entity.pdbx_description
1 polymer ?
#
loop_
_entity_poly.entity_id
_entity_poly.type
_entity_poly.pdbx_seq_one_letter_code
_entity_poly.pdbx_strand_id
1 'polypeptide(L)'
;MSTCAKRLPPILVLIALLVLLAPMACRFAWDYSTASRRHQQFQSMFVWPRGWRVRQQRTLRSTAQLSTAEPSSPSPECRLSMVHLITHANDIYTQGDRTIIFWTKTLQCGDNIQAEKKVEAIRVTRSGMYFIYNQIMFKDERFTMGQVVWRRFGARRHAAQQEKPLLQCVCSMPEKRPNQSCYTAGIVRLGAGDEVAVIIPSRGHAHISANPAQTFFGVMQLT
;
A
#
# COMPACT_ATOMS: atom_id res chain seq x y z
N MET A 1 -2.95 -27.81 -62.57
CA MET A 1 -1.62 -27.58 -61.97
C MET A 1 -0.90 -26.50 -62.75
N SER A 2 -0.77 -25.31 -62.19
CA SER A 2 0.39 -24.40 -62.31
C SER A 2 0.02 -23.07 -61.64
N THR A 3 0.89 -22.67 -60.73
CA THR A 3 0.75 -21.59 -59.74
C THR A 3 1.10 -20.24 -60.36
N CYS A 4 0.21 -19.25 -60.21
CA CYS A 4 0.49 -17.86 -60.56
C CYS A 4 1.06 -17.15 -59.32
N ALA A 5 2.38 -17.02 -59.26
CA ALA A 5 3.09 -16.28 -58.22
C ALA A 5 2.82 -14.77 -58.41
N LYS A 6 2.00 -14.19 -57.54
CA LYS A 6 1.75 -12.74 -57.49
C LYS A 6 3.02 -12.02 -57.05
N ARG A 7 3.68 -11.31 -57.97
CA ARG A 7 4.76 -10.37 -57.64
C ARG A 7 4.19 -9.22 -56.80
N LEU A 8 4.73 -9.02 -55.60
CA LEU A 8 4.44 -7.83 -54.79
C LEU A 8 4.96 -6.57 -55.49
N PRO A 9 4.26 -5.44 -55.39
CA PRO A 9 4.74 -4.17 -55.92
C PRO A 9 6.04 -3.72 -55.22
N PRO A 10 6.97 -3.07 -55.93
CA PRO A 10 8.31 -2.74 -55.43
C PRO A 10 8.31 -1.85 -54.18
N ILE A 11 7.21 -1.12 -53.94
CA ILE A 11 7.02 -0.25 -52.77
C ILE A 11 6.94 -1.06 -51.46
N LEU A 12 6.31 -2.24 -51.47
CA LEU A 12 6.18 -3.08 -50.27
C LEU A 12 7.51 -3.76 -49.89
N VAL A 13 8.38 -4.03 -50.87
CA VAL A 13 9.73 -4.57 -50.62
C VAL A 13 10.64 -3.50 -49.99
N LEU A 14 10.50 -2.24 -50.42
CA LEU A 14 11.22 -1.10 -49.84
C LEU A 14 10.81 -0.82 -48.38
N ILE A 15 9.52 -0.92 -48.05
CA ILE A 15 9.04 -0.77 -46.66
C ILE A 15 9.56 -1.92 -45.79
N ALA A 16 9.55 -3.16 -46.27
CA ALA A 16 10.09 -4.30 -45.54
C ALA A 16 11.60 -4.19 -45.27
N LEU A 17 12.37 -3.63 -46.22
CA LEU A 17 13.81 -3.37 -46.05
C LEU A 17 14.10 -2.21 -45.08
N LEU A 18 13.26 -1.15 -45.06
CA LEU A 18 13.40 -0.04 -44.11
C LEU A 18 13.10 -0.44 -42.66
N VAL A 19 12.20 -1.41 -42.44
CA VAL A 19 11.88 -1.92 -41.09
C VAL A 19 12.98 -2.86 -40.55
N LEU A 20 13.74 -3.53 -41.43
CA LEU A 20 14.82 -4.45 -41.05
C LEU A 20 16.20 -3.78 -40.86
N LEU A 21 16.35 -2.51 -41.25
CA LEU A 21 17.62 -1.76 -41.20
C LEU A 21 17.62 -0.59 -40.19
N ALA A 22 16.82 -0.65 -39.13
CA ALA A 22 16.91 0.31 -38.02
C ALA A 22 17.78 -0.25 -36.86
N PRO A 23 19.10 -0.03 -36.84
CA PRO A 23 19.91 -0.34 -35.67
C PRO A 23 19.72 0.72 -34.59
N MET A 24 19.41 0.22 -33.39
CA MET A 24 19.81 0.73 -32.08
C MET A 24 20.47 2.12 -32.04
N ALA A 25 19.68 3.15 -31.78
CA ALA A 25 20.18 4.43 -31.29
C ALA A 25 19.23 5.00 -30.23
N CYS A 26 19.15 4.31 -29.08
CA CYS A 26 18.67 4.89 -27.82
C CYS A 26 19.63 4.47 -26.71
N ARG A 27 20.84 5.04 -26.70
CA ARG A 27 21.66 5.14 -25.49
C ARG A 27 21.46 6.55 -24.92
N PHE A 28 20.41 6.73 -24.13
CA PHE A 28 20.37 7.84 -23.19
C PHE A 28 21.17 7.43 -21.95
N ALA A 29 22.41 7.88 -21.90
CA ALA A 29 23.21 7.90 -20.69
C ALA A 29 22.56 8.91 -19.73
N TRP A 30 22.01 8.42 -18.62
CA TRP A 30 21.55 9.26 -17.52
C TRP A 30 22.64 9.25 -16.46
N ASP A 31 23.42 10.32 -16.45
CA ASP A 31 24.49 10.58 -15.49
C ASP A 31 23.85 10.98 -14.14
N TYR A 32 23.77 10.00 -13.22
CA TYR A 32 23.12 10.13 -11.91
C TYR A 32 24.12 10.54 -10.82
N SER A 33 25.07 11.42 -11.12
CA SER A 33 26.18 11.75 -10.21
C SER A 33 25.97 12.99 -9.32
N THR A 34 24.81 13.65 -9.33
CA THR A 34 24.61 14.90 -8.55
C THR A 34 23.48 14.90 -7.51
N ALA A 35 22.73 13.80 -7.33
CA ALA A 35 21.62 13.74 -6.38
C ALA A 35 22.02 13.36 -4.93
N SER A 36 23.30 13.08 -4.66
CA SER A 36 23.77 12.52 -3.37
C SER A 36 24.10 13.57 -2.28
N ARG A 37 23.95 14.88 -2.52
CA ARG A 37 24.37 15.92 -1.55
C ARG A 37 23.26 16.75 -0.90
N ARG A 38 21.98 16.47 -1.14
CA ARG A 38 20.84 17.22 -0.53
C ARG A 38 19.89 16.38 0.33
N HIS A 39 20.36 15.27 0.88
CA HIS A 39 19.57 14.42 1.78
C HIS A 39 20.31 14.05 3.07
N GLN A 40 21.04 15.03 3.62
CA GLN A 40 21.73 14.89 4.91
C GLN A 40 21.49 16.07 5.87
N GLN A 41 20.45 16.88 5.63
CA GLN A 41 20.20 18.11 6.41
C GLN A 41 18.80 18.18 7.07
N PHE A 42 18.09 17.06 7.22
CA PHE A 42 16.80 17.01 7.92
C PHE A 42 16.77 15.92 9.01
N GLN A 43 17.81 15.87 9.86
CA GLN A 43 17.80 15.05 11.08
C GLN A 43 18.13 15.83 12.37
N SER A 44 17.96 17.16 12.40
CA SER A 44 18.21 17.93 13.63
C SER A 44 17.13 18.96 13.92
N MET A 45 15.89 18.51 14.16
CA MET A 45 14.88 19.39 14.76
C MET A 45 13.81 18.62 15.54
N PHE A 46 14.25 17.85 16.54
CA PHE A 46 13.42 17.50 17.69
C PHE A 46 14.20 17.78 18.97
N VAL A 47 14.34 19.07 19.28
CA VAL A 47 14.71 19.53 20.62
C VAL A 47 13.44 19.41 21.46
N TRP A 48 13.40 18.41 22.33
CA TRP A 48 12.35 18.29 23.34
C TRP A 48 12.41 19.49 24.30
N PRO A 49 11.30 20.20 24.55
CA PRO A 49 11.26 21.20 25.59
C PRO A 49 11.47 20.54 26.96
N ARG A 50 12.49 20.99 27.70
CA ARG A 50 12.66 20.71 29.13
C ARG A 50 11.45 21.30 29.87
N GLY A 51 10.65 20.49 30.57
CA GLY A 51 9.59 21.03 31.42
C GLY A 51 8.42 20.13 31.82
N TRP A 52 8.33 18.88 31.33
CA TRP A 52 7.24 18.00 31.75
C TRP A 52 7.55 17.34 33.10
N ARG A 53 7.12 18.01 34.17
CA ARG A 53 7.18 17.51 35.55
C ARG A 53 6.10 16.42 35.71
N VAL A 54 6.51 15.15 35.78
CA VAL A 54 5.60 14.05 36.13
C VAL A 54 5.21 14.23 37.59
N ARG A 55 3.95 14.59 37.84
CA ARG A 55 3.39 14.67 39.19
C ARG A 55 3.09 13.25 39.67
N GLN A 56 4.01 12.66 40.42
CA GLN A 56 3.74 11.46 41.21
C GLN A 56 2.63 11.77 42.21
N GLN A 57 1.44 11.20 42.03
CA GLN A 57 0.46 11.11 43.09
C GLN A 57 0.80 9.92 43.98
N ARG A 58 1.15 10.25 45.22
CA ARG A 58 1.33 9.32 46.33
C ARG A 58 0.06 8.49 46.54
N THR A 59 0.27 7.20 46.73
CA THR A 59 -0.67 6.22 47.26
C THR A 59 -1.26 6.69 48.59
N LEU A 60 -2.59 6.72 48.68
CA LEU A 60 -3.31 6.56 49.93
C LEU A 60 -4.31 5.41 49.74
N ARG A 61 -4.02 4.30 50.43
CA ARG A 61 -5.00 3.24 50.67
C ARG A 61 -6.01 3.76 51.68
N SER A 62 -7.29 3.72 51.35
CA SER A 62 -8.35 3.51 52.33
C SER A 62 -9.57 2.90 51.63
N THR A 63 -9.88 1.69 52.06
CA THR A 63 -11.07 0.90 51.74
C THR A 63 -12.34 1.63 52.19
N ALA A 64 -13.28 1.86 51.27
CA ALA A 64 -14.71 1.90 51.57
C ALA A 64 -15.55 1.77 50.29
N GLN A 65 -16.32 0.68 50.26
CA GLN A 65 -17.62 0.52 49.60
C GLN A 65 -17.66 0.62 48.06
N LEU A 66 -17.55 -0.56 47.45
CA LEU A 66 -18.00 -0.89 46.11
C LEU A 66 -19.53 -0.77 46.05
N SER A 67 -20.06 0.38 45.63
CA SER A 67 -21.40 0.48 45.04
C SER A 67 -21.25 0.60 43.53
N THR A 68 -21.82 -0.40 42.86
CA THR A 68 -21.96 -0.50 41.41
C THR A 68 -22.79 0.67 40.88
N ALA A 69 -22.13 1.62 40.23
CA ALA A 69 -22.75 2.51 39.27
C ALA A 69 -21.81 2.57 38.05
N GLU A 70 -22.12 1.79 37.02
CA GLU A 70 -21.54 1.98 35.70
C GLU A 70 -21.88 3.39 35.20
N PRO A 71 -20.90 4.21 34.79
CA PRO A 71 -21.17 5.21 33.78
C PRO A 71 -21.19 4.45 32.44
N SER A 72 -22.38 4.06 31.99
CA SER A 72 -22.65 3.74 30.58
C SER A 72 -22.54 5.03 29.77
N SER A 73 -21.33 5.57 29.64
CA SER A 73 -21.06 6.53 28.59
C SER A 73 -21.13 5.76 27.27
N PRO A 74 -22.09 6.05 26.37
CA PRO A 74 -22.06 5.45 25.05
C PRO A 74 -20.70 5.81 24.43
N SER A 75 -19.95 4.80 23.98
CA SER A 75 -18.74 5.06 23.21
C SER A 75 -19.14 6.05 22.11
N PRO A 76 -18.38 7.12 21.86
CA PRO A 76 -18.76 8.12 20.86
C PRO A 76 -19.11 7.38 19.57
N GLU A 77 -20.39 7.43 19.17
CA GLU A 77 -20.87 6.79 17.96
C GLU A 77 -19.96 7.25 16.84
N CYS A 78 -19.24 6.29 16.29
CA CYS A 78 -18.17 6.58 15.38
C CYS A 78 -18.81 7.03 14.06
N ARG A 79 -18.75 8.34 13.81
CA ARG A 79 -19.52 9.04 12.75
C ARG A 79 -19.05 8.71 11.33
N LEU A 80 -17.85 8.14 11.17
CA LEU A 80 -17.22 7.87 9.89
C LEU A 80 -17.06 6.37 9.69
N SER A 81 -17.38 5.85 8.51
CA SER A 81 -17.10 4.45 8.24
C SER A 81 -15.60 4.25 8.02
N MET A 82 -14.96 3.42 8.82
CA MET A 82 -13.53 3.16 8.75
C MET A 82 -13.17 1.72 9.13
N VAL A 83 -12.04 1.25 8.61
CA VAL A 83 -11.42 -0.02 8.94
C VAL A 83 -9.92 0.18 9.14
N HIS A 84 -9.37 -0.44 10.18
CA HIS A 84 -7.92 -0.57 10.41
C HIS A 84 -7.53 -2.05 10.53
N LEU A 85 -6.51 -2.42 9.79
CA LEU A 85 -6.04 -3.79 9.66
C LEU A 85 -4.54 -3.90 9.95
N ILE A 86 -4.14 -5.03 10.50
CA ILE A 86 -2.75 -5.41 10.79
C ILE A 86 -2.46 -6.74 10.11
N THR A 87 -1.22 -7.21 10.10
CA THR A 87 -0.89 -8.53 9.55
C THR A 87 -0.08 -9.36 10.55
N HIS A 88 -0.05 -10.68 10.36
CA HIS A 88 0.76 -11.61 11.14
C HIS A 88 1.76 -12.35 10.22
N ALA A 89 2.82 -12.92 10.81
CA ALA A 89 3.88 -13.56 10.05
C ALA A 89 3.38 -14.71 9.14
N ASN A 90 2.35 -15.44 9.59
CA ASN A 90 1.76 -16.55 8.84
C ASN A 90 0.75 -16.12 7.76
N ASP A 91 0.52 -14.81 7.61
CA ASP A 91 -0.47 -14.23 6.71
C ASP A 91 0.18 -13.59 5.47
N ILE A 92 1.47 -13.83 5.26
CA ILE A 92 2.25 -13.31 4.13
C ILE A 92 2.50 -14.47 3.17
N TYR A 93 2.00 -14.35 1.94
CA TYR A 93 2.05 -15.40 0.93
C TYR A 93 2.74 -14.92 -0.33
N THR A 94 3.38 -15.85 -1.03
CA THR A 94 3.96 -15.57 -2.36
C THR A 94 3.03 -16.10 -3.44
N GLN A 95 2.72 -15.25 -4.40
CA GLN A 95 1.93 -15.59 -5.58
C GLN A 95 2.72 -15.17 -6.82
N GLY A 96 3.38 -16.13 -7.47
CA GLY A 96 4.28 -15.84 -8.60
C GLY A 96 5.41 -14.89 -8.18
N ASP A 97 5.53 -13.76 -8.88
CA ASP A 97 6.51 -12.72 -8.58
C ASP A 97 6.02 -11.68 -7.55
N ARG A 98 4.87 -11.90 -6.90
CA ARG A 98 4.26 -10.95 -5.96
C ARG A 98 4.23 -11.52 -4.55
N THR A 99 4.30 -10.62 -3.56
CA THR A 99 3.95 -10.95 -2.18
C THR A 99 2.59 -10.36 -1.86
N ILE A 100 1.68 -11.23 -1.40
CA ILE A 100 0.31 -10.94 -1.00
C ILE A 100 0.24 -10.95 0.53
N ILE A 101 -0.39 -9.94 1.09
CA ILE A 101 -0.54 -9.79 2.55
C ILE A 101 -2.01 -9.99 2.87
N PHE A 102 -2.31 -10.98 3.70
CA PHE A 102 -3.60 -11.09 4.36
C PHE A 102 -3.58 -10.25 5.63
N TRP A 103 -4.71 -9.61 5.86
CA TRP A 103 -4.88 -8.60 6.88
C TRP A 103 -5.91 -9.05 7.89
N THR A 104 -5.61 -8.90 9.18
CA THR A 104 -6.51 -9.12 10.29
C THR A 104 -7.16 -7.81 10.71
N LYS A 105 -8.48 -7.83 10.83
CA LYS A 105 -9.26 -6.67 11.25
C LYS A 105 -9.12 -6.41 12.75
N THR A 106 -8.76 -5.17 13.10
CA THR A 106 -8.57 -4.74 14.49
C THR A 106 -9.60 -3.71 14.93
N LEU A 107 -9.97 -2.81 14.01
CA LEU A 107 -10.98 -1.80 14.22
C LEU A 107 -11.88 -1.75 12.99
N GLN A 108 -13.19 -1.71 13.23
CA GLN A 108 -14.17 -1.36 12.21
C GLN A 108 -15.24 -0.51 12.83
N CYS A 109 -15.68 0.48 12.06
CA CYS A 109 -16.75 1.38 12.39
C CYS A 109 -17.57 1.67 11.13
N GLY A 110 -18.89 1.65 11.26
CA GLY A 110 -19.82 1.75 10.16
C GLY A 110 -19.75 0.59 9.15
N ASP A 111 -20.66 0.62 8.18
CA ASP A 111 -20.93 -0.53 7.29
C ASP A 111 -20.66 -0.23 5.81
N ASN A 112 -20.11 0.95 5.53
CA ASN A 112 -19.79 1.38 4.16
C ASN A 112 -18.49 0.74 3.62
N ILE A 113 -17.74 0.06 4.50
CA ILE A 113 -16.54 -0.72 4.22
C ILE A 113 -16.73 -2.09 4.86
N GLN A 114 -16.65 -3.15 4.07
CA GLN A 114 -16.70 -4.53 4.53
C GLN A 114 -15.31 -5.12 4.55
N ALA A 115 -14.89 -5.56 5.74
CA ALA A 115 -13.71 -6.36 5.96
C ALA A 115 -14.09 -7.55 6.84
N GLU A 116 -13.81 -8.76 6.36
CA GLU A 116 -13.92 -9.97 7.18
C GLU A 116 -12.84 -9.97 8.29
N LYS A 117 -12.87 -10.96 9.18
CA LYS A 117 -11.88 -11.06 10.26
C LYS A 117 -10.45 -11.13 9.71
N LYS A 118 -10.26 -11.88 8.62
CA LYS A 118 -9.01 -12.01 7.86
C LYS A 118 -9.34 -11.82 6.39
N VAL A 119 -8.66 -10.92 5.71
CA VAL A 119 -9.02 -10.51 4.34
C VAL A 119 -7.78 -10.12 3.53
N GLU A 120 -7.77 -10.43 2.24
CA GLU A 120 -6.74 -9.93 1.31
C GLU A 120 -7.04 -8.49 0.85
N ALA A 121 -8.32 -8.22 0.56
CA ALA A 121 -8.80 -6.97 0.02
C ALA A 121 -10.09 -6.54 0.72
N ILE A 122 -10.20 -5.27 1.10
CA ILE A 122 -11.45 -4.74 1.67
C ILE A 122 -12.46 -4.47 0.56
N ARG A 123 -13.75 -4.64 0.83
CA ARG A 123 -14.83 -4.32 -0.12
C ARG A 123 -15.52 -3.01 0.26
N VAL A 124 -15.71 -2.13 -0.70
CA VAL A 124 -16.50 -0.90 -0.54
C VAL A 124 -17.97 -1.21 -0.83
N THR A 125 -18.88 -0.84 0.07
CA THR A 125 -20.33 -1.06 -0.13
C THR A 125 -21.06 0.20 -0.58
N ARG A 126 -20.52 1.38 -0.29
CA ARG A 126 -21.10 2.68 -0.68
C ARG A 126 -20.13 3.47 -1.56
N SER A 127 -20.59 4.02 -2.66
CA SER A 127 -19.75 4.90 -3.49
C SER A 127 -19.41 6.20 -2.75
N GLY A 128 -18.18 6.68 -2.84
CA GLY A 128 -17.76 7.90 -2.13
C GLY A 128 -16.29 8.25 -2.26
N MET A 129 -15.87 9.25 -1.48
CA MET A 129 -14.46 9.62 -1.30
C MET A 129 -13.89 8.89 -0.09
N TYR A 130 -12.75 8.26 -0.28
CA TYR A 130 -12.09 7.43 0.72
C TYR A 130 -10.66 7.90 0.93
N PHE A 131 -10.28 8.09 2.19
CA PHE A 131 -8.89 8.21 2.58
C PHE A 131 -8.31 6.82 2.82
N ILE A 132 -7.28 6.46 2.05
CA ILE A 132 -6.54 5.21 2.19
C ILE A 132 -5.16 5.52 2.74
N TYR A 133 -4.69 4.72 3.69
CA TYR A 133 -3.33 4.77 4.20
C TYR A 133 -2.77 3.37 4.41
N ASN A 134 -1.47 3.20 4.16
CA ASN A 134 -0.79 1.93 4.33
C ASN A 134 0.68 2.15 4.69
N GLN A 135 1.18 1.34 5.61
CA GLN A 135 2.60 1.25 5.94
C GLN A 135 3.07 -0.20 5.89
N ILE A 136 4.26 -0.44 5.35
CA ILE A 136 4.97 -1.71 5.49
C ILE A 136 6.40 -1.42 5.93
N MET A 137 6.88 -2.18 6.90
CA MET A 137 8.30 -2.18 7.28
C MET A 137 9.04 -3.28 6.53
N PHE A 138 9.88 -2.88 5.58
CA PHE A 138 10.71 -3.78 4.79
C PHE A 138 12.00 -4.13 5.54
N LYS A 139 12.32 -5.42 5.55
CA LYS A 139 13.56 -6.03 6.07
C LYS A 139 14.28 -6.85 4.98
N ASP A 140 13.98 -6.53 3.73
CA ASP A 140 14.52 -7.21 2.55
C ASP A 140 15.86 -6.56 2.14
N GLU A 141 16.83 -7.37 1.76
CA GLU A 141 18.19 -6.93 1.37
C GLU A 141 18.26 -6.49 -0.11
N ARG A 142 17.20 -6.70 -0.90
CA ARG A 142 17.12 -6.20 -2.27
C ARG A 142 17.20 -4.68 -2.29
N PHE A 143 17.96 -4.13 -3.23
CA PHE A 143 18.24 -2.68 -3.37
C PHE A 143 17.01 -1.76 -3.30
N THR A 144 15.84 -2.22 -3.74
CA THR A 144 14.60 -1.43 -3.70
C THR A 144 13.42 -2.32 -3.38
N MET A 145 12.60 -1.83 -2.45
CA MET A 145 11.32 -2.41 -2.06
C MET A 145 10.22 -1.39 -2.21
N GLY A 146 8.98 -1.87 -2.23
CA GLY A 146 7.83 -1.00 -2.38
C GLY A 146 6.53 -1.76 -2.31
N GLN A 147 5.45 -1.00 -2.27
CA GLN A 147 4.09 -1.52 -2.23
C GLN A 147 3.20 -0.72 -3.15
N VAL A 148 2.12 -1.35 -3.58
CA VAL A 148 1.08 -0.70 -4.36
C VAL A 148 -0.27 -1.02 -3.74
N VAL A 149 -1.06 0.03 -3.51
CA VAL A 149 -2.47 -0.06 -3.19
C VAL A 149 -3.22 -0.19 -4.51
N TRP A 150 -3.87 -1.33 -4.73
CA TRP A 150 -4.65 -1.61 -5.93
C TRP A 150 -6.13 -1.48 -5.68
N ARG A 151 -6.84 -0.96 -6.67
CA ARG A 151 -8.28 -1.05 -6.81
C ARG A 151 -8.60 -2.22 -7.73
N ARG A 152 -9.42 -3.16 -7.26
CA ARG A 152 -10.12 -4.12 -8.13
C ARG A 152 -11.52 -3.60 -8.36
N PHE A 153 -11.92 -3.47 -9.61
CA PHE A 153 -13.24 -2.94 -9.93
C PHE A 153 -14.31 -4.00 -9.69
N GLY A 154 -15.45 -3.60 -9.13
CA GLY A 154 -16.60 -4.49 -9.01
C GLY A 154 -17.07 -5.03 -10.38
N ALA A 155 -17.82 -6.14 -10.36
CA ALA A 155 -18.22 -6.97 -11.52
C ALA A 155 -18.95 -6.26 -12.70
N ARG A 156 -19.18 -4.95 -12.62
CA ARG A 156 -19.88 -4.15 -13.65
C ARG A 156 -18.95 -3.49 -14.68
N ARG A 157 -17.63 -3.67 -14.61
CA ARG A 157 -16.68 -3.07 -15.57
C ARG A 157 -16.12 -4.08 -16.57
N HIS A 158 -15.89 -3.61 -17.80
CA HIS A 158 -15.31 -4.41 -18.88
C HIS A 158 -13.99 -5.07 -18.46
N ALA A 159 -13.77 -6.31 -18.92
CA ALA A 159 -12.67 -7.19 -18.52
C ALA A 159 -11.25 -6.58 -18.68
N ALA A 160 -11.08 -5.60 -19.57
CA ALA A 160 -9.79 -4.93 -19.81
C ALA A 160 -9.36 -3.98 -18.66
N GLN A 161 -10.25 -3.64 -17.73
CA GLN A 161 -9.97 -2.77 -16.58
C GLN A 161 -10.47 -3.42 -15.28
N GLN A 162 -9.94 -4.61 -14.96
CA GLN A 162 -10.26 -5.29 -13.70
C GLN A 162 -9.47 -4.74 -12.51
N GLU A 163 -8.25 -4.22 -12.71
CA GLU A 163 -7.41 -3.69 -11.64
C GLU A 163 -6.72 -2.37 -12.04
N LYS A 164 -6.54 -1.44 -11.10
CA LYS A 164 -5.81 -0.17 -11.28
C LYS A 164 -4.99 0.20 -10.04
N PRO A 165 -3.72 0.63 -10.17
CA PRO A 165 -2.95 1.14 -9.04
C PRO A 165 -3.51 2.50 -8.60
N LEU A 166 -3.65 2.69 -7.28
CA LEU A 166 -4.13 3.92 -6.66
C LEU A 166 -2.98 4.73 -6.06
N LEU A 167 -2.21 4.08 -5.20
CA LEU A 167 -1.13 4.68 -4.42
C LEU A 167 0.07 3.74 -4.46
N GLN A 168 1.28 4.28 -4.44
CA GLN A 168 2.50 3.49 -4.43
C GLN A 168 3.52 4.11 -3.49
N CYS A 169 4.35 3.26 -2.91
CA CYS A 169 5.51 3.67 -2.13
C CYS A 169 6.71 2.85 -2.59
N VAL A 170 7.86 3.49 -2.73
CA VAL A 170 9.13 2.86 -3.08
C VAL A 170 10.20 3.38 -2.14
N CYS A 171 10.98 2.47 -1.56
CA CYS A 171 12.10 2.78 -0.68
C CYS A 171 13.36 2.05 -1.15
N SER A 172 14.49 2.75 -1.14
CA SER A 172 15.81 2.14 -1.25
C SER A 172 16.16 1.40 0.04
N MET A 173 16.74 0.22 -0.07
CA MET A 173 17.14 -0.60 1.08
C MET A 173 18.66 -0.59 1.23
N PRO A 174 19.18 -0.48 2.47
CA PRO A 174 20.59 -0.73 2.73
C PRO A 174 20.86 -2.25 2.65
N GLU A 175 22.03 -2.61 2.13
CA GLU A 175 22.49 -4.00 2.03
C GLU A 175 22.65 -4.65 3.43
N LYS A 176 23.07 -3.86 4.42
CA LYS A 176 23.26 -4.32 5.80
C LYS A 176 22.15 -3.81 6.71
N ARG A 177 21.52 -4.73 7.44
CA ARG A 177 20.45 -4.45 8.44
C ARG A 177 19.29 -3.65 7.82
N PRO A 178 18.65 -4.16 6.76
CA PRO A 178 17.50 -3.50 6.15
C PRO A 178 16.37 -3.29 7.16
N ASN A 179 15.93 -2.04 7.29
CA ASN A 179 14.84 -1.66 8.19
C ASN A 179 14.25 -0.32 7.73
N GLN A 180 13.47 -0.36 6.64
CA GLN A 180 12.85 0.83 6.05
C GLN A 180 11.34 0.73 6.07
N SER A 181 10.69 1.75 6.66
CA SER A 181 9.25 1.92 6.58
C SER A 181 8.88 2.63 5.28
N CYS A 182 7.97 2.04 4.50
CA CYS A 182 7.37 2.67 3.34
C CYS A 182 5.93 3.02 3.70
N TYR A 183 5.61 4.31 3.82
CA TYR A 183 4.26 4.81 4.08
C TYR A 183 3.69 5.48 2.83
N THR A 184 2.42 5.22 2.51
CA THR A 184 1.68 5.97 1.50
C THR A 184 0.25 6.20 1.96
N ALA A 185 -0.31 7.35 1.60
CA ALA A 185 -1.71 7.66 1.82
C ALA A 185 -2.25 8.59 0.74
N GLY A 186 -3.56 8.63 0.59
CA GLY A 186 -4.22 9.52 -0.36
C GLY A 186 -5.73 9.40 -0.35
N ILE A 187 -6.39 10.39 -0.94
CA ILE A 187 -7.85 10.43 -1.11
C ILE A 187 -8.19 9.93 -2.51
N VAL A 188 -9.09 8.95 -2.60
CA VAL A 188 -9.53 8.35 -3.86
C VAL A 188 -11.04 8.23 -3.93
N ARG A 189 -11.59 8.21 -5.14
CA ARG A 189 -13.01 7.92 -5.37
C ARG A 189 -13.20 6.42 -5.66
N LEU A 190 -13.96 5.75 -4.81
CA LEU A 190 -14.32 4.33 -4.94
C LEU A 190 -15.81 4.20 -5.21
N GLY A 191 -16.17 3.20 -6.00
CA GLY A 191 -17.55 2.81 -6.26
C GLY A 191 -17.97 1.64 -5.38
N ALA A 192 -19.27 1.54 -5.11
CA ALA A 192 -19.85 0.37 -4.48
C ALA A 192 -19.48 -0.91 -5.27
N GLY A 193 -19.01 -1.93 -4.56
CA GLY A 193 -18.53 -3.20 -5.09
C GLY A 193 -17.04 -3.25 -5.40
N ASP A 194 -16.33 -2.11 -5.41
CA ASP A 194 -14.88 -2.11 -5.58
C ASP A 194 -14.17 -2.75 -4.39
N GLU A 195 -13.01 -3.35 -4.66
CA GLU A 195 -12.12 -3.86 -3.63
C GLU A 195 -10.80 -3.08 -3.61
N VAL A 196 -10.20 -2.98 -2.43
CA VAL A 196 -8.90 -2.35 -2.26
C VAL A 196 -7.95 -3.34 -1.58
N ALA A 197 -6.84 -3.64 -2.26
CA ALA A 197 -5.82 -4.58 -1.82
C ALA A 197 -4.46 -3.89 -1.75
N VAL A 198 -3.54 -4.44 -0.95
CA VAL A 198 -2.14 -4.01 -0.90
C VAL A 198 -1.27 -5.18 -1.34
N ILE A 199 -0.42 -4.94 -2.34
CA ILE A 199 0.51 -5.95 -2.85
C ILE A 199 1.93 -5.40 -2.87
N ILE A 200 2.91 -6.29 -2.77
CA ILE A 200 4.32 -5.99 -3.03
C ILE A 200 4.64 -6.60 -4.41
N PRO A 201 4.70 -5.79 -5.49
CA PRO A 201 4.86 -6.29 -6.84
C PRO A 201 6.31 -6.67 -7.15
N SER A 202 6.52 -7.64 -8.06
CA SER A 202 7.83 -8.05 -8.58
C SER A 202 8.88 -8.37 -7.50
N ARG A 203 8.39 -8.84 -6.35
CA ARG A 203 9.12 -9.27 -5.17
C ARG A 203 8.37 -10.46 -4.56
N GLY A 204 8.63 -11.65 -5.09
CA GLY A 204 8.23 -12.90 -4.42
C GLY A 204 9.03 -13.08 -3.13
N HIS A 205 8.43 -13.70 -2.11
CA HIS A 205 9.05 -13.92 -0.80
C HIS A 205 9.63 -12.65 -0.17
N ALA A 206 8.91 -11.53 -0.22
CA ALA A 206 9.38 -10.28 0.35
C ALA A 206 9.53 -10.38 1.88
N HIS A 207 10.68 -9.96 2.41
CA HIS A 207 10.91 -9.96 3.85
C HIS A 207 10.41 -8.66 4.48
N ILE A 208 9.35 -8.76 5.29
CA ILE A 208 8.70 -7.63 5.96
C ILE A 208 8.48 -7.91 7.44
N SER A 209 8.35 -6.85 8.25
CA SER A 209 7.93 -6.97 9.65
C SER A 209 6.42 -7.21 9.73
N ALA A 210 5.99 -8.21 10.50
CA ALA A 210 4.58 -8.40 10.86
C ALA A 210 4.20 -7.72 12.20
N ASN A 211 5.00 -6.74 12.65
CA ASN A 211 4.68 -5.98 13.85
C ASN A 211 3.50 -5.01 13.55
N PRO A 212 2.39 -5.07 14.30
CA PRO A 212 1.21 -4.22 14.08
C PRO A 212 1.48 -2.71 14.10
N ALA A 213 2.50 -2.26 14.86
CA ALA A 213 2.87 -0.85 14.91
C ALA A 213 3.68 -0.38 13.67
N GLN A 214 4.18 -1.33 12.88
CA GLN A 214 5.09 -1.06 11.76
C GLN A 214 4.46 -1.37 10.40
N THR A 215 3.56 -2.37 10.35
CA THR A 215 2.89 -2.81 9.13
C THR A 215 1.38 -2.87 9.34
N PHE A 216 0.66 -1.98 8.66
CA PHE A 216 -0.78 -1.80 8.82
C PHE A 216 -1.40 -1.19 7.56
N PHE A 217 -2.70 -1.42 7.39
CA PHE A 217 -3.50 -0.93 6.28
C PHE A 217 -4.83 -0.41 6.80
N GLY A 218 -5.29 0.75 6.34
CA GLY A 218 -6.60 1.25 6.72
C GLY A 218 -7.24 2.16 5.69
N VAL A 219 -8.56 2.23 5.79
CA VAL A 219 -9.43 2.98 4.88
C VAL A 219 -10.56 3.62 5.67
N MET A 220 -10.87 4.87 5.32
CA MET A 220 -11.91 5.68 5.96
C MET A 220 -12.70 6.43 4.89
N GLN A 221 -14.03 6.39 4.99
CA GLN A 221 -14.91 7.20 4.15
C GLN A 221 -14.99 8.63 4.67
N LEU A 222 -14.91 9.61 3.76
CA LEU A 222 -14.95 11.03 4.07
C LEU A 222 -16.34 11.67 3.90
N THR A 223 -17.24 11.01 3.16
CA THR A 223 -18.56 11.52 2.72
C THR A 223 -19.59 10.40 2.61
#